data_AF-A0A519Q752-F1
#
_entry.id   AF-A0A519Q752-F1
#
_cell.length_a   1.000
_cell.length_b   1.000
_cell.length_c   1.000
_cell.angle_alpha   90.00
_cell.angle_beta   90.00
_cell.angle_gamma   90.00
#
_symmetry.space_group_name_H-M   'P 1'
#
loop_
_entity.id
_entity.type
_entity.pdbx_description
1 polymer ?
#
loop_
_entity_poly.entity_id
_entity_poly.type
_entity_poly.pdbx_seq_one_letter_code
_entity_poly.pdbx_strand_id
1 'polypeptide(L)'
;MTDTQAFNPSRDDFAALLDEQLQGRDFGEGQVVHGRVVGVEKDVIIVDVGLKTEGRIAAREFGIGEGAVIPKVGDNVEVYLERVENALG
;
A
#
# COMPACT_ATOMS: atom_id res chain seq x y z
N MET A 1 40.53 -8.23 10.11
CA MET A 1 39.08 -8.43 10.33
C MET A 1 38.34 -7.53 9.37
N THR A 2 37.89 -8.08 8.24
CA THR A 2 36.87 -7.50 7.35
C THR A 2 36.56 -8.55 6.30
N ASP A 3 35.61 -9.45 6.62
CA ASP A 3 35.01 -10.34 5.64
C ASP A 3 34.20 -9.49 4.66
N THR A 4 34.78 -9.23 3.49
CA THR A 4 34.02 -8.74 2.34
C THR A 4 33.33 -9.95 1.74
N GLN A 5 32.18 -10.34 2.29
CA GLN A 5 31.29 -11.29 1.63
C GLN A 5 30.89 -10.71 0.28
N ALA A 6 31.36 -11.32 -0.80
CA ALA A 6 30.87 -11.06 -2.14
C ALA A 6 29.38 -11.44 -2.17
N PHE A 7 28.50 -10.43 -2.16
CA PHE A 7 27.07 -10.60 -2.42
C PHE A 7 26.88 -10.99 -3.90
N ASN A 8 27.16 -12.25 -4.22
CA ASN A 8 26.81 -12.84 -5.50
C ASN A 8 25.75 -13.93 -5.24
N PRO A 9 24.49 -13.54 -4.96
CA PRO A 9 23.43 -14.49 -4.65
C PRO A 9 23.28 -15.49 -5.80
N SER A 10 23.08 -16.75 -5.46
CA SER A 10 22.75 -17.76 -6.45
C SER A 10 21.36 -17.47 -7.05
N ARG A 11 21.04 -18.11 -8.17
CA ARG A 11 19.71 -17.98 -8.77
C ARG A 11 18.60 -18.46 -7.82
N ASP A 12 18.92 -19.43 -6.96
CA ASP A 12 18.02 -19.96 -5.94
C ASP A 12 17.81 -18.96 -4.79
N ASP A 13 18.86 -18.24 -4.37
CA ASP A 13 18.75 -17.18 -3.36
C ASP A 13 17.89 -16.01 -3.87
N PHE A 14 18.04 -15.64 -5.15
CA PHE A 14 17.17 -14.64 -5.79
C PHE A 14 15.73 -15.12 -5.86
N ALA A 15 15.49 -16.39 -6.21
CA ALA A 15 14.16 -16.96 -6.26
C ALA A 15 13.49 -16.95 -4.87
N ALA A 16 14.21 -17.32 -3.83
CA ALA A 16 13.69 -17.32 -2.46
C ALA A 16 13.31 -15.90 -1.98
N LEU A 17 14.17 -14.90 -2.21
CA LEU A 17 13.88 -13.51 -1.85
C LEU A 17 12.74 -12.93 -2.66
N LEU A 18 12.63 -13.28 -3.95
CA LEU A 18 11.53 -12.85 -4.81
C LEU A 18 10.21 -13.47 -4.34
N ASP A 19 10.18 -14.77 -4.07
CA ASP A 19 8.99 -15.47 -3.55
C ASP A 19 8.54 -14.85 -2.23
N GLU A 20 9.45 -14.56 -1.31
CA GLU A 20 9.14 -13.87 -0.06
C GLU A 20 8.56 -12.45 -0.30
N GLN A 21 9.06 -11.73 -1.30
CA GLN A 21 8.54 -10.41 -1.70
C GLN A 21 7.18 -10.47 -2.42
N LEU A 22 6.84 -11.61 -3.04
CA LEU A 22 5.58 -11.81 -3.75
C LEU A 22 4.49 -12.39 -2.84
N GLN A 23 4.84 -13.16 -1.80
CA GLN A 23 3.94 -13.82 -0.85
C GLN A 23 3.07 -12.88 0.02
N GLY A 24 3.13 -11.56 -0.17
CA GLY A 24 2.28 -10.58 0.51
C GLY A 24 1.61 -9.56 -0.41
N ARG A 25 1.67 -9.75 -1.74
CA ARG A 25 1.13 -8.82 -2.74
C ARG A 25 -0.16 -9.29 -3.42
N ASP A 26 -0.83 -10.29 -2.88
CA ASP A 26 -2.24 -10.53 -3.20
C ASP A 26 -3.07 -9.45 -2.52
N PHE A 27 -3.18 -8.29 -3.19
CA PHE A 27 -4.16 -7.26 -2.87
C PHE A 27 -5.55 -7.79 -3.24
N GLY A 28 -6.06 -8.67 -2.39
CA GLY A 28 -7.38 -9.25 -2.52
C GLY A 28 -8.45 -8.26 -2.06
N GLU A 29 -9.61 -8.31 -2.71
CA GLU A 29 -10.80 -7.62 -2.21
C GLU A 29 -11.08 -8.06 -0.75
N GLY A 30 -11.50 -7.11 0.07
CA GLY A 30 -11.86 -7.34 1.46
C GLY A 30 -10.70 -7.31 2.47
N GLN A 31 -9.54 -6.78 2.08
CA GLN A 31 -8.36 -6.67 2.94
C GLN A 31 -8.11 -5.23 3.40
N VAL A 32 -7.46 -5.06 4.55
CA VAL A 32 -6.93 -3.76 5.01
C VAL A 32 -5.50 -3.64 4.51
N VAL A 33 -5.19 -2.51 3.86
CA VAL A 33 -3.88 -2.23 3.31
C VAL A 33 -3.37 -0.89 3.81
N HIS A 34 -2.04 -0.74 3.80
CA HIS A 34 -1.39 0.51 4.15
C HIS A 34 -1.24 1.36 2.90
N GLY A 35 -1.76 2.57 2.94
CA GLY A 35 -1.67 3.56 1.87
C GLY A 35 -1.05 4.86 2.35
N ARG A 36 -0.56 5.65 1.40
CA ARG A 36 -0.01 6.98 1.64
C ARG A 36 -0.90 8.03 1.02
N VAL A 37 -1.21 9.09 1.77
CA VAL A 37 -1.98 10.22 1.24
C VAL A 37 -1.10 11.01 0.27
N VAL A 38 -1.51 11.05 -1.00
CA VAL A 38 -0.82 11.77 -2.07
C VAL A 38 -1.51 13.10 -2.43
N GLY A 39 -2.78 13.26 -2.05
CA GLY A 39 -3.54 14.47 -2.30
C GLY A 39 -4.72 14.64 -1.37
N VAL A 40 -5.06 15.88 -1.06
CA VAL A 40 -6.27 16.25 -0.33
C VAL A 40 -6.99 17.31 -1.14
N GLU A 41 -8.14 16.95 -1.70
CA GLU A 41 -9.10 17.85 -2.33
C GLU A 41 -10.18 18.25 -1.32
N LYS A 42 -11.10 19.14 -1.72
CA LYS A 42 -12.06 19.77 -0.80
C LYS A 42 -12.89 18.78 0.03
N ASP A 43 -13.32 17.67 -0.58
CA ASP A 43 -14.15 16.64 0.06
C ASP A 43 -13.60 15.21 -0.13
N VAL A 44 -12.43 15.06 -0.76
CA VAL A 44 -11.86 13.76 -1.15
C VAL A 44 -10.38 13.70 -0.79
N ILE A 45 -9.96 12.60 -0.17
CA ILE A 45 -8.57 12.24 0.08
C ILE A 45 -8.14 11.22 -0.96
N ILE A 46 -7.00 11.47 -1.60
CA ILE A 46 -6.39 10.59 -2.59
C ILE A 46 -5.28 9.82 -1.91
N VAL A 47 -5.37 8.49 -1.94
CA VAL A 47 -4.46 7.56 -1.26
C VAL A 47 -3.83 6.62 -2.29
N ASP A 48 -2.51 6.52 -2.29
CA ASP A 48 -1.76 5.53 -3.05
C ASP A 48 -1.51 4.30 -2.17
N VAL A 49 -1.91 3.13 -2.66
CA VAL A 49 -1.76 1.83 -2.00
C VAL A 49 -0.80 0.90 -2.77
N GLY A 50 -0.09 1.41 -3.78
CA GLY A 50 0.83 0.62 -4.61
C GLY A 50 0.14 -0.21 -5.70
N LEU A 51 -1.12 0.10 -6.02
CA LEU A 51 -1.88 -0.47 -7.14
C LEU A 51 -1.76 0.41 -8.39
N LYS A 52 -2.36 -0.04 -9.50
CA LYS A 52 -2.35 0.70 -10.78
C LYS A 52 -3.04 2.06 -10.71
N THR A 53 -3.97 2.23 -9.77
CA THR A 53 -4.79 3.43 -9.60
C THR A 53 -4.80 3.85 -8.14
N GLU A 54 -4.90 5.16 -7.91
CA GLU A 54 -5.07 5.72 -6.58
C GLU A 54 -6.52 5.54 -6.08
N GLY A 55 -6.66 5.33 -4.77
CA GLY A 55 -7.95 5.30 -4.08
C GLY A 55 -8.45 6.72 -3.79
N ARG A 56 -9.76 6.93 -3.94
CA ARG A 56 -10.43 8.19 -3.61
C ARG A 56 -11.43 7.94 -2.48
N ILE A 57 -11.18 8.52 -1.32
CA ILE A 57 -11.98 8.31 -0.12
C ILE A 57 -12.60 9.64 0.32
N ALA A 58 -13.89 9.66 0.63
CA ALA A 58 -14.53 10.89 1.12
C ALA A 58 -13.90 11.31 2.45
N ALA A 59 -13.57 12.59 2.62
CA ALA A 59 -12.92 13.09 3.83
C ALA A 59 -13.73 12.80 5.11
N ARG A 60 -15.05 12.62 4.97
CA ARG A 60 -15.98 12.27 6.05
C ARG A 60 -15.72 10.89 6.65
N GLU A 61 -15.18 9.94 5.88
CA GLU A 61 -14.87 8.59 6.36
C GLU A 61 -13.74 8.58 7.39
N PHE A 62 -12.83 9.57 7.35
CA PHE A 62 -11.76 9.74 8.33
C PHE A 62 -12.20 10.49 9.60
N GLY A 63 -13.42 11.05 9.60
CA GLY A 63 -13.96 11.90 10.67
C GLY A 63 -14.78 11.15 11.73
N ILE A 64 -14.84 9.82 11.67
CA ILE A 64 -15.77 9.00 12.46
C ILE A 64 -14.99 8.30 13.59
N GLY A 65 -15.23 8.70 14.85
CA GLY A 65 -14.64 8.07 16.04
C GLY A 65 -13.97 9.06 17.00
N GLU A 66 -13.63 8.60 18.20
CA GLU A 66 -12.80 9.38 19.13
C GLU A 66 -11.38 9.53 18.57
N GLY A 67 -10.89 10.77 18.50
CA GLY A 67 -9.55 11.06 17.96
C GLY A 67 -9.49 11.14 16.43
N ALA A 68 -10.64 11.22 15.74
CA ALA A 68 -10.70 11.35 14.29
C ALA A 68 -10.00 12.64 13.80
N VAL A 69 -8.93 12.48 13.03
CA VAL A 69 -8.15 13.56 12.42
C VAL A 69 -8.13 13.34 10.92
N ILE A 70 -8.43 14.40 10.16
CA ILE A 70 -8.31 14.36 8.69
C ILE A 70 -6.82 14.24 8.32
N PRO A 71 -6.42 13.17 7.62
CA PRO A 71 -5.06 12.97 7.16
C PRO A 71 -4.57 14.09 6.26
N LYS A 72 -3.27 14.38 6.33
CA LYS A 72 -2.58 15.34 5.45
C LYS A 72 -1.79 14.61 4.39
N VAL A 73 -1.42 15.33 3.33
CA VAL A 73 -0.51 14.80 2.30
C VAL A 73 0.80 14.36 2.94
N GLY A 74 1.19 13.12 2.66
CA GLY A 74 2.37 12.48 3.22
C GLY A 74 2.11 11.51 4.36
N ASP A 75 0.93 11.56 4.99
CA ASP A 75 0.57 10.66 6.09
C ASP A 75 0.31 9.23 5.58
N ASN A 76 0.57 8.25 6.43
CA ASN A 76 0.21 6.85 6.19
C ASN A 76 -1.15 6.57 6.84
N VAL A 77 -2.01 5.87 6.11
CA VAL A 77 -3.37 5.51 6.53
C VAL A 77 -3.62 4.04 6.22
N GLU A 78 -4.45 3.40 7.05
CA GLU A 78 -4.98 2.08 6.77
C GLU A 78 -6.31 2.22 6.04
N VAL A 79 -6.47 1.54 4.91
CA VAL A 79 -7.67 1.62 4.07
C VAL A 79 -8.18 0.23 3.75
N TYR A 80 -9.51 0.08 3.72
CA TYR A 80 -10.16 -1.15 3.35
C TYR A 80 -10.37 -1.20 1.83
N LEU A 81 -9.93 -2.30 1.22
CA LEU A 81 -10.00 -2.51 -0.22
C LEU A 81 -11.33 -3.19 -0.57
N GLU A 82 -12.36 -2.42 -0.92
CA GLU A 82 -13.70 -2.97 -1.22
C GLU A 82 -13.73 -3.78 -2.52
N ARG A 83 -13.18 -3.22 -3.60
CA ARG A 83 -13.15 -3.86 -4.92
C ARG A 83 -11.92 -3.42 -5.70
N VAL A 84 -11.25 -4.36 -6.36
CA VAL A 84 -10.19 -4.04 -7.32
C VAL A 84 -10.87 -4.01 -8.69
N GLU A 85 -10.76 -2.90 -9.42
CA GLU A 85 -11.12 -2.94 -10.84
C GLU A 85 -10.14 -3.88 -11.53
N ASN A 86 -10.60 -5.11 -11.79
CA ASN A 86 -9.85 -6.11 -12.52
C ASN A 86 -9.42 -5.50 -13.86
N ALA A 87 -8.12 -5.31 -14.03
CA ALA A 87 -7.48 -4.98 -15.30
C ALA A 87 -7.42 -6.20 -16.25
N LEU A 88 -8.33 -7.17 -16.08
CA LEU A 88 -8.55 -8.26 -17.01
C LEU A 88 -9.51 -7.76 -18.09
N GLY A 89 -8.92 -7.18 -19.14
CA GLY A 89 -9.55 -7.20 -20.46
C GLY A 89 -9.66 -8.62 -20.98
#